data_AF-A0AAX2I631-F1
#
_entry.id   AF-A0AAX2I631-F1
#
_cell.length_a   1.000
_cell.length_b   1.000
_cell.length_c   1.000
_cell.angle_alpha   90.00
_cell.angle_beta   90.00
_cell.angle_gamma   90.00
#
_symmetry.space_group_name_H-M   'P 1'
#
loop_
_entity.id
_entity.type
_entity.pdbx_description
1 polymer ?
#
loop_
_entity_poly.entity_id
_entity_poly.type
_entity_poly.pdbx_seq_one_letter_code
_entity_poly.pdbx_strand_id
1 'polypeptide(L)'
;MDQQNTHIGILAGNSRVYLDNNGMVAIEAQLNAFDAALRLARQSLDSGNLLPKLSVAFDHLGIFRLQFLTENLSNAQKRRPRLSHLHPLIQQVFLPIAEKYQIDLSDIRAIHEDSARQHLVHILATQDIPERLTRRMLTGAASRPNGDTHNETPTQKLTCAAITKEYFERAASDHQDPQAVLEVFFENSPWSRSLAYVRGLQLSHLLGVPAAIRLNLVNEAGEVSRGEKIIAQFTSAPKKPLSSRS
;
A
#
# COMPACT_ATOMS: atom_id res chain seq x y z
N MET A 1 -29.27 -3.22 11.05
CA MET A 1 -28.97 -2.46 9.82
C MET A 1 -27.74 -3.11 9.25
N ASP A 2 -27.94 -3.92 8.21
CA ASP A 2 -26.91 -4.79 7.68
C ASP A 2 -25.86 -4.00 6.90
N GLN A 3 -24.60 -4.21 7.29
CA GLN A 3 -23.42 -3.71 6.58
C GLN A 3 -23.37 -4.40 5.21
N GLN A 4 -23.90 -3.74 4.18
CA GLN A 4 -23.50 -4.06 2.81
C GLN A 4 -22.05 -3.62 2.65
N ASN A 5 -21.16 -4.57 2.96
CA ASN A 5 -19.72 -4.49 2.82
C ASN A 5 -19.37 -3.99 1.41
N THR A 6 -18.87 -2.76 1.32
CA THR A 6 -18.12 -2.36 0.13
C THR A 6 -16.80 -3.11 0.15
N HIS A 7 -16.77 -4.26 -0.54
CA HIS A 7 -15.60 -5.13 -0.71
C HIS A 7 -14.44 -4.45 -1.46
N ILE A 8 -14.50 -3.14 -1.70
CA ILE A 8 -13.53 -2.41 -2.52
C ILE A 8 -12.65 -1.56 -1.61
N GLY A 9 -11.34 -1.82 -1.66
CA GLY A 9 -10.30 -0.91 -1.20
C GLY A 9 -9.75 -0.12 -2.38
N ILE A 10 -9.31 1.11 -2.15
CA ILE A 10 -8.75 1.99 -3.17
C ILE A 10 -7.39 2.51 -2.71
N LEU A 11 -6.35 2.29 -3.53
CA LEU A 11 -5.04 2.92 -3.37
C LEU A 11 -4.83 3.97 -4.45
N ALA A 12 -4.76 5.23 -4.05
CA ALA A 12 -4.82 6.41 -4.90
C ALA A 12 -3.44 7.05 -5.06
N GLY A 13 -2.55 6.43 -5.82
CA GLY A 13 -1.21 6.94 -6.06
C GLY A 13 -0.17 6.45 -5.06
N ASN A 14 1.10 6.57 -5.48
CA ASN A 14 2.27 6.48 -4.62
C ASN A 14 3.08 7.78 -4.82
N SER A 15 2.73 8.80 -4.04
CA SER A 15 3.36 10.13 -4.15
C SER A 15 4.70 10.13 -3.43
N ARG A 16 5.64 10.95 -3.89
CA ARG A 16 6.94 11.12 -3.21
C ARG A 16 6.97 12.44 -2.47
N VAL A 17 7.44 12.41 -1.23
CA VAL A 17 7.66 13.62 -0.40
C VAL A 17 9.08 13.67 0.12
N TYR A 18 9.68 14.85 0.16
CA TYR A 18 11.05 15.05 0.64
C TYR A 18 11.22 16.49 1.13
N LEU A 19 12.33 16.74 1.82
CA LEU A 19 12.79 18.11 2.07
C LEU A 19 13.75 18.51 0.94
N ASP A 20 13.49 19.65 0.30
CA ASP A 20 14.37 20.20 -0.72
C ASP A 20 15.67 20.76 -0.12
N ASN A 21 16.54 21.33 -0.96
CA ASN A 21 17.82 21.89 -0.53
C ASN A 21 17.70 23.06 0.46
N ASN A 22 16.51 23.67 0.57
CA ASN A 22 16.20 24.76 1.48
C ASN A 22 15.50 24.26 2.75
N GLY A 23 15.30 22.94 2.90
CA GLY A 23 14.56 22.35 4.02
C GLY A 23 13.05 22.48 3.91
N MET A 24 12.52 22.85 2.74
CA MET A 24 11.09 22.98 2.48
C MET A 24 10.50 21.67 2.01
N VAL A 25 9.24 21.41 2.37
CA VAL A 25 8.53 20.20 1.93
C VAL A 25 8.24 20.30 0.43
N ALA A 26 8.80 19.38 -0.35
CA ALA A 26 8.52 19.17 -1.75
C ALA A 26 7.67 17.90 -1.93
N ILE A 27 6.71 17.95 -2.87
CA ILE A 27 5.79 16.86 -3.17
C ILE A 27 5.77 16.59 -4.67
N GLU A 28 6.14 15.37 -5.07
CA GLU A 28 5.87 14.81 -6.38
C GLU A 28 4.57 13.98 -6.28
N ALA A 29 3.44 14.67 -6.41
CA ALA A 29 2.12 14.09 -6.23
C ALA A 29 1.60 13.41 -7.50
N GLN A 30 0.98 12.23 -7.34
CA GLN A 30 0.25 11.56 -8.42
C GLN A 30 -1.21 12.02 -8.45
N LEU A 31 -1.44 13.29 -8.79
CA LEU A 31 -2.75 13.93 -8.71
C LEU A 31 -3.78 13.36 -9.70
N ASN A 32 -3.36 12.92 -10.89
CA ASN A 32 -4.28 12.31 -11.85
C ASN A 32 -4.77 10.93 -11.35
N ALA A 33 -3.89 10.16 -10.71
CA ALA A 33 -4.27 8.92 -10.06
C ALA A 33 -5.22 9.16 -8.87
N PHE A 34 -4.95 10.21 -8.09
CA PHE A 34 -5.80 10.62 -6.98
C PHE A 34 -7.19 11.03 -7.45
N ASP A 35 -7.30 11.89 -8.47
CA ASP A 35 -8.56 12.31 -9.07
C ASP A 35 -9.39 11.11 -9.58
N ALA A 36 -8.76 10.20 -10.34
CA ALA A 36 -9.44 9.02 -10.84
C ALA A 36 -9.94 8.09 -9.72
N ALA A 37 -9.17 7.94 -8.65
CA ALA A 37 -9.54 7.14 -7.48
C ALA A 37 -10.74 7.76 -6.72
N LEU A 38 -10.73 9.07 -6.49
CA LEU A 38 -11.82 9.76 -5.81
C LEU A 38 -13.10 9.78 -6.66
N ARG A 39 -12.97 9.88 -7.98
CA ARG A 39 -14.09 9.69 -8.92
C ARG A 39 -14.74 8.32 -8.76
N LEU A 40 -13.95 7.25 -8.66
CA LEU A 40 -14.50 5.90 -8.41
C LEU A 40 -15.21 5.82 -7.06
N ALA A 41 -14.62 6.38 -6.00
CA ALA A 41 -15.22 6.40 -4.67
C ALA A 41 -16.55 7.17 -4.64
N ARG A 42 -16.60 8.33 -5.32
CA ARG A 42 -17.80 9.14 -5.46
C ARG A 42 -18.89 8.40 -6.23
N GLN A 43 -18.56 7.73 -7.33
CA GLN A 43 -19.50 6.88 -8.08
C GLN A 43 -20.10 5.76 -7.21
N SER A 44 -19.30 5.19 -6.30
CA SER A 44 -19.78 4.17 -5.36
C SER A 44 -20.83 4.75 -4.39
N LEU A 45 -20.56 5.94 -3.83
CA LEU A 45 -21.51 6.69 -2.99
C LEU A 45 -22.79 7.07 -3.73
N ASP A 46 -22.66 7.59 -4.95
CA ASP A 46 -23.80 7.99 -5.79
C ASP A 46 -24.69 6.79 -6.16
N SER A 47 -24.11 5.60 -6.17
CA SER A 47 -24.83 4.32 -6.37
C SER A 47 -25.46 3.78 -5.09
N GLY A 48 -25.44 4.53 -3.98
CA GLY A 48 -26.02 4.15 -2.69
C GLY A 48 -25.14 3.25 -1.81
N ASN A 49 -23.88 3.01 -2.18
CA ASN A 49 -22.96 2.21 -1.36
C ASN A 49 -22.24 3.09 -0.32
N LEU A 50 -21.61 2.46 0.67
CA LEU A 50 -20.71 3.15 1.60
C LEU A 50 -19.41 3.59 0.90
N LEU A 51 -18.78 4.63 1.43
CA LEU A 51 -17.49 5.11 0.95
C LEU A 51 -16.45 3.97 1.00
N PRO A 52 -15.85 3.58 -0.13
CA PRO A 52 -14.78 2.59 -0.14
C PRO A 52 -13.61 3.04 0.73
N LYS A 53 -12.85 2.08 1.28
CA LYS A 53 -11.65 2.41 2.03
C LYS A 53 -10.63 3.07 1.10
N LEU A 54 -10.39 4.37 1.31
CA LEU A 54 -9.46 5.17 0.53
C LEU A 54 -8.11 5.32 1.23
N SER A 55 -7.03 5.09 0.49
CA SER A 55 -5.66 5.27 0.97
C SER A 55 -4.79 5.92 -0.11
N VAL A 56 -3.81 6.72 0.28
CA VAL A 56 -2.72 7.24 -0.56
C VAL A 56 -1.40 6.75 0.01
N ALA A 57 -0.51 6.23 -0.84
CA ALA A 57 0.84 5.87 -0.45
C ALA A 57 1.81 7.05 -0.60
N PHE A 58 2.78 7.12 0.31
CA PHE A 58 3.84 8.12 0.34
C PHE A 58 5.20 7.45 0.50
N ASP A 59 6.01 7.53 -0.54
CA ASP A 59 7.45 7.30 -0.44
C ASP A 59 8.12 8.57 0.06
N HIS A 60 9.16 8.44 0.86
CA HIS A 60 9.77 9.59 1.52
C HIS A 60 11.25 9.40 1.80
N LEU A 61 11.96 10.52 1.92
CA LEU A 61 13.35 10.56 2.38
C LEU A 61 13.40 11.21 3.77
N GLY A 62 13.92 10.47 4.76
CA GLY A 62 14.04 10.93 6.14
C GLY A 62 13.05 10.28 7.11
N ILE A 63 12.70 11.00 8.17
CA ILE A 63 11.81 10.49 9.23
C ILE A 63 10.42 11.07 9.02
N PHE A 64 9.55 10.29 8.37
CA PHE A 64 8.21 10.75 7.97
C PHE A 64 7.40 11.39 9.10
N ARG A 65 7.39 10.74 10.26
CA ARG A 65 6.60 11.19 11.42
C ARG A 65 7.01 12.56 11.97
N LEU A 66 8.26 12.96 11.76
CA LEU A 66 8.80 14.22 12.26
C LEU A 66 8.68 15.33 11.22
N GLN A 67 8.73 14.99 9.93
CA GLN A 67 8.91 15.96 8.85
C GLN A 67 7.61 16.23 8.07
N PHE A 68 6.71 15.25 7.98
CA PHE A 68 5.57 15.30 7.05
C PHE A 68 4.22 15.14 7.73
N LEU A 69 4.19 15.10 9.07
CA LEU A 69 2.96 15.16 9.86
C LEU A 69 2.77 16.57 10.43
N THR A 70 1.51 16.95 10.65
CA THR A 70 1.20 18.16 11.41
C THR A 70 1.52 17.95 12.90
N GLU A 71 1.64 19.05 13.64
CA GLU A 71 1.94 19.03 15.07
C GLU A 71 0.76 18.53 15.92
N ASN A 72 1.01 18.24 17.21
CA ASN A 72 -0.02 17.92 18.21
C ASN A 72 -0.88 16.66 17.93
N LEU A 73 -0.40 15.74 17.11
CA LEU A 73 -1.04 14.44 16.90
C LEU A 73 -0.83 13.47 18.06
N SER A 74 -1.86 12.71 18.40
CA SER A 74 -1.76 11.57 19.30
C SER A 74 -0.88 10.45 18.71
N ASN A 75 -0.36 9.57 19.56
CA ASN A 75 0.41 8.40 19.10
C ASN A 75 -0.41 7.47 18.19
N ALA A 76 -1.73 7.38 18.39
CA ALA A 76 -2.61 6.61 17.53
C ALA A 76 -2.69 7.22 16.12
N GLN A 77 -2.84 8.55 16.01
CA GLN A 77 -2.86 9.27 14.73
C GLN A 77 -1.51 9.15 14.00
N LYS A 78 -0.38 9.27 14.72
CA LYS A 78 0.96 9.10 14.15
C LYS A 78 1.24 7.69 13.60
N ARG A 79 0.56 6.67 14.14
CA ARG A 79 0.67 5.28 13.66
C ARG A 79 -0.24 5.00 12.46
N ARG A 80 -1.36 5.71 12.36
CA ARG A 80 -2.38 5.53 11.31
C ARG A 80 -2.83 6.90 10.78
N PRO A 81 -1.95 7.64 10.09
CA PRO A 81 -2.26 8.98 9.65
C PRO A 81 -3.35 8.99 8.57
N ARG A 82 -4.01 10.14 8.46
CA ARG A 82 -4.96 10.50 7.41
C ARG A 82 -4.35 11.66 6.63
N LEU A 83 -4.87 11.99 5.45
CA LEU A 83 -4.36 13.15 4.71
C LEU A 83 -4.47 14.44 5.52
N SER A 84 -5.55 14.60 6.31
CA SER A 84 -5.72 15.75 7.23
C SER A 84 -4.69 15.82 8.38
N HIS A 85 -3.93 14.75 8.61
CA HIS A 85 -2.86 14.71 9.62
C HIS A 85 -1.47 15.02 9.03
N LEU A 86 -1.36 15.21 7.72
CA LEU A 86 -0.08 15.49 7.07
C LEU A 86 0.31 16.97 7.21
N HIS A 87 1.53 17.32 6.85
CA HIS A 87 2.00 18.70 6.83
C HIS A 87 1.07 19.57 5.94
N PRO A 88 0.72 20.82 6.32
CA PRO A 88 -0.24 21.65 5.57
C PRO A 88 0.07 21.80 4.08
N LEU A 89 1.34 21.92 3.69
CA LEU A 89 1.75 21.96 2.29
C LEU A 89 1.34 20.71 1.50
N ILE A 90 1.41 19.53 2.13
CA ILE A 90 0.95 18.29 1.51
C ILE A 90 -0.58 18.32 1.39
N GLN A 91 -1.28 18.75 2.44
CA GLN A 91 -2.75 18.85 2.42
C GLN A 91 -3.25 19.73 1.28
N GLN A 92 -2.64 20.90 1.10
CA GLN A 92 -2.99 21.87 0.05
C GLN A 92 -2.89 21.31 -1.37
N VAL A 93 -1.99 20.35 -1.60
CA VAL A 93 -1.82 19.69 -2.90
C VAL A 93 -3.00 18.77 -3.23
N PHE A 94 -3.54 18.06 -2.23
CA PHE A 94 -4.64 17.10 -2.45
C PHE A 94 -6.05 17.70 -2.23
N LEU A 95 -6.14 18.77 -1.43
CA LEU A 95 -7.42 19.36 -1.01
C LEU A 95 -8.34 19.75 -2.19
N PRO A 96 -7.87 20.42 -3.27
CA PRO A 96 -8.76 20.84 -4.36
C PRO A 96 -9.47 19.67 -5.05
N ILE A 97 -8.78 18.53 -5.18
CA ILE A 97 -9.35 17.31 -5.77
C ILE A 97 -10.30 16.64 -4.78
N ALA A 98 -9.95 16.60 -3.50
CA ALA A 98 -10.81 16.06 -2.45
C ALA A 98 -12.15 16.82 -2.36
N GLU A 99 -12.09 18.16 -2.40
CA GLU A 99 -13.27 19.05 -2.41
C GLU A 99 -14.14 18.86 -3.65
N LYS A 100 -13.52 18.72 -4.85
CA LYS A 100 -14.24 18.42 -6.11
C LYS A 100 -15.16 17.21 -6.00
N TYR A 101 -14.76 16.19 -5.23
CA TYR A 101 -15.54 14.96 -5.02
C TYR A 101 -16.28 14.91 -3.69
N GLN A 102 -16.22 15.97 -2.87
CA GLN A 102 -16.84 16.05 -1.55
C GLN A 102 -16.42 14.90 -0.63
N ILE A 103 -15.12 14.55 -0.64
CA ILE A 103 -14.53 13.54 0.23
C ILE A 103 -13.55 14.25 1.16
N ASP A 104 -13.72 14.11 2.48
CA ASP A 104 -12.84 14.75 3.45
C ASP A 104 -11.45 14.09 3.46
N LEU A 105 -10.39 14.89 3.60
CA LEU A 105 -9.03 14.40 3.81
C LEU A 105 -8.92 13.53 5.09
N SER A 106 -9.83 13.71 6.06
CA SER A 106 -9.93 12.88 7.25
C SER A 106 -10.38 11.44 6.98
N ASP A 107 -11.11 11.21 5.88
CA ASP A 107 -11.57 9.90 5.45
C ASP A 107 -10.51 9.11 4.67
N ILE A 108 -9.48 9.79 4.18
CA ILE A 108 -8.43 9.21 3.33
C ILE A 108 -7.21 8.85 4.17
N ARG A 109 -6.80 7.57 4.17
CA ARG A 109 -5.61 7.10 4.90
C ARG A 109 -4.33 7.51 4.19
N ALA A 110 -3.32 7.89 4.97
CA ALA A 110 -1.96 8.06 4.47
C ALA A 110 -1.14 6.82 4.89
N ILE A 111 -0.58 6.10 3.92
CA ILE A 111 0.34 4.99 4.14
C ILE A 111 1.71 5.50 3.75
N HIS A 112 2.70 5.43 4.65
CA HIS A 112 4.06 5.89 4.34
C HIS A 112 5.08 4.78 4.51
N GLU A 113 6.14 4.83 3.70
CA GLU A 113 7.14 3.76 3.58
C GLU A 113 7.74 3.34 4.92
N ASP A 114 8.06 4.30 5.80
CA ASP A 114 8.68 4.01 7.10
C ASP A 114 7.75 3.18 8.01
N SER A 115 6.45 3.51 8.05
CA SER A 115 5.49 2.71 8.80
C SER A 115 5.28 1.33 8.20
N ALA A 116 5.31 1.21 6.87
CA ALA A 116 5.20 -0.06 6.17
C ALA A 116 6.39 -0.95 6.50
N ARG A 117 7.61 -0.39 6.42
CA ARG A 117 8.87 -1.04 6.79
C ARG A 117 8.86 -1.51 8.25
N GLN A 118 8.53 -0.64 9.20
CA GLN A 118 8.50 -0.98 10.64
C GLN A 118 7.51 -2.13 10.93
N HIS A 119 6.33 -2.08 10.34
CA HIS A 119 5.34 -3.15 10.52
C HIS A 119 5.79 -4.46 9.91
N LEU A 120 6.35 -4.43 8.69
CA LEU A 120 6.78 -5.65 8.03
C LEU A 120 7.98 -6.29 8.75
N VAL A 121 8.92 -5.50 9.27
CA VAL A 121 10.00 -5.99 10.14
C VAL A 121 9.43 -6.64 11.41
N HIS A 122 8.44 -6.01 12.04
CA HIS A 122 7.80 -6.59 13.23
C HIS A 122 7.09 -7.91 12.91
N ILE A 123 6.32 -7.96 11.82
CA ILE A 123 5.62 -9.16 11.35
C ILE A 123 6.62 -10.29 11.07
N LEU A 124 7.71 -10.01 10.34
CA LEU A 124 8.74 -10.99 10.02
C LEU A 124 9.46 -11.53 11.26
N ALA A 125 9.55 -10.74 12.33
CA ALA A 125 10.17 -11.16 13.59
C ALA A 125 9.22 -11.91 14.54
N THR A 126 7.91 -11.73 14.40
CA THR A 126 6.92 -12.18 15.41
C THR A 126 5.92 -13.21 14.90
N GLN A 127 5.68 -13.27 13.59
CA GLN A 127 4.70 -14.17 13.00
C GLN A 127 5.39 -15.36 12.32
N ASP A 128 4.70 -16.51 12.33
CA ASP A 128 5.13 -17.70 11.59
C ASP A 128 4.82 -17.54 10.09
N ILE A 129 5.73 -16.87 9.38
CA ILE A 129 5.65 -16.69 7.93
C ILE A 129 6.47 -17.79 7.25
N PRO A 130 5.92 -18.49 6.25
CA PRO A 130 6.67 -19.47 5.47
C PRO A 130 8.00 -18.91 4.97
N GLU A 131 9.10 -19.62 5.25
CA GLU A 131 10.48 -19.16 4.96
C GLU A 131 10.67 -18.74 3.49
N ARG A 132 9.98 -19.43 2.57
CA ARG A 132 9.97 -19.09 1.14
C ARG A 132 9.50 -17.66 0.87
N LEU A 133 8.50 -17.17 1.61
CA LEU A 133 7.98 -15.81 1.51
C LEU A 133 8.97 -14.82 2.12
N THR A 134 9.51 -15.14 3.30
CA THR A 134 10.53 -14.33 3.99
C THR A 134 11.75 -14.08 3.10
N ARG A 135 12.28 -15.13 2.44
CA ARG A 135 13.41 -15.01 1.49
C ARG A 135 13.11 -14.12 0.28
N ARG A 136 11.85 -13.99 -0.14
CA ARG A 136 11.45 -13.13 -1.27
C ARG A 136 11.26 -11.67 -0.84
N MET A 137 10.98 -11.44 0.43
CA MET A 137 10.78 -10.11 1.00
C MET A 137 12.08 -9.43 1.41
N LEU A 138 13.18 -10.18 1.50
CA LEU A 138 14.46 -9.68 1.99
C LEU A 138 15.56 -9.76 0.90
N THR A 139 16.40 -8.75 0.83
CA THR A 139 17.67 -8.72 0.10
C THR A 139 18.83 -8.68 1.10
N GLY A 140 19.85 -9.48 0.83
CA GLY A 140 21.02 -9.66 1.70
C GLY A 140 21.42 -11.13 1.75
N ALA A 141 22.71 -11.41 1.62
CA ALA A 141 23.22 -12.77 1.58
C ALA A 141 22.87 -13.51 2.89
N ALA A 142 22.43 -14.76 2.76
CA ALA A 142 22.64 -15.71 3.84
C ALA A 142 24.16 -15.79 4.03
N SER A 143 24.69 -15.12 5.05
CA SER A 143 26.09 -15.30 5.43
C SER A 143 26.29 -16.80 5.67
N ARG A 144 27.07 -17.45 4.80
CA ARG A 144 27.62 -18.77 5.11
C ARG A 144 28.42 -18.64 6.41
N PRO A 145 28.43 -19.65 7.28
CA PRO A 145 29.22 -19.62 8.50
C PRO A 145 30.68 -19.90 8.13
N ASN A 146 31.40 -18.90 7.63
CA ASN A 146 32.84 -18.94 7.64
C ASN A 146 33.30 -17.93 8.68
N GLY A 147 33.98 -18.46 9.70
CA GLY A 147 34.55 -17.67 10.77
C GLY A 147 35.42 -16.56 10.22
N ASP A 148 35.14 -15.34 10.64
CA ASP A 148 36.06 -14.59 11.47
C ASP A 148 35.32 -13.41 12.10
N THR A 149 35.72 -13.11 13.32
CA THR A 149 35.11 -12.17 14.26
C THR A 149 35.13 -10.74 13.75
N HIS A 150 34.01 -10.28 13.18
CA HIS A 150 33.52 -8.90 13.30
C HIS A 150 31.98 -8.92 13.27
N ASN A 151 31.35 -8.47 14.35
CA ASN A 151 29.90 -8.38 14.53
C ASN A 151 29.28 -7.29 13.64
N GLU A 152 29.29 -7.48 12.32
CA GLU A 152 28.33 -6.82 11.45
C GLU A 152 27.22 -7.80 11.17
N THR A 153 26.11 -7.67 11.91
CA THR A 153 24.88 -8.41 11.60
C THR A 153 24.53 -8.07 10.16
N PRO A 154 24.42 -9.04 9.23
CA PRO A 154 24.00 -8.74 7.87
C PRO A 154 22.61 -8.12 7.95
N THR A 155 22.52 -6.80 7.81
CA THR A 155 21.24 -6.08 7.86
C THR A 155 20.45 -6.48 6.63
N GLN A 156 19.59 -7.49 6.78
CA GLN A 156 18.64 -7.88 5.75
C GLN A 156 17.75 -6.67 5.44
N LYS A 157 17.73 -6.25 4.17
CA LYS A 157 16.94 -5.10 3.71
C LYS A 157 15.65 -5.61 3.09
N LEU A 158 14.54 -4.91 3.31
CA LEU A 158 13.28 -5.23 2.61
C LEU A 158 13.38 -4.88 1.12
N THR A 159 12.81 -5.73 0.26
CA THR A 159 12.70 -5.46 -1.17
C THR A 159 11.58 -4.45 -1.46
N CYS A 160 11.64 -3.76 -2.60
CA CYS A 160 10.55 -2.87 -3.02
C CYS A 160 9.21 -3.63 -3.13
N ALA A 161 9.24 -4.88 -3.58
CA ALA A 161 8.06 -5.73 -3.66
C ALA A 161 7.44 -6.03 -2.28
N ALA A 162 8.27 -6.17 -1.25
CA ALA A 162 7.82 -6.36 0.13
C ALA A 162 7.06 -5.12 0.65
N ILE A 163 7.58 -3.92 0.34
CA ILE A 163 6.91 -2.66 0.69
C ILE A 163 5.62 -2.47 -0.11
N THR A 164 5.62 -2.76 -1.42
CA THR A 164 4.40 -2.70 -2.24
C THR A 164 3.33 -3.67 -1.75
N LYS A 165 3.72 -4.88 -1.36
CA LYS A 165 2.81 -5.86 -0.72
C LYS A 165 2.16 -5.29 0.54
N GLU A 166 2.95 -4.63 1.39
CA GLU A 166 2.46 -3.99 2.60
C GLU A 166 1.51 -2.81 2.31
N TYR A 167 1.79 -2.00 1.28
CA TYR A 167 0.87 -0.94 0.83
C TYR A 167 -0.47 -1.52 0.38
N PHE A 168 -0.44 -2.58 -0.43
CA PHE A 168 -1.64 -3.22 -0.95
C PHE A 168 -2.48 -3.86 0.16
N GLU A 169 -1.83 -4.58 1.08
CA GLU A 169 -2.53 -5.13 2.24
C GLU A 169 -3.20 -4.04 3.07
N ARG A 170 -2.47 -2.96 3.40
CA ARG A 170 -3.05 -1.88 4.18
C ARG A 170 -4.17 -1.14 3.47
N ALA A 171 -4.17 -1.09 2.15
CA ALA A 171 -5.21 -0.45 1.36
C ALA A 171 -6.45 -1.33 1.17
N ALA A 172 -6.29 -2.66 1.11
CA ALA A 172 -7.39 -3.59 0.90
C ALA A 172 -8.48 -3.52 1.99
N SER A 173 -9.73 -3.72 1.60
CA SER A 173 -10.91 -3.74 2.48
C SER A 173 -11.10 -5.14 3.04
N ASP A 174 -10.54 -5.37 4.23
CA ASP A 174 -10.52 -6.64 4.97
C ASP A 174 -9.72 -7.79 4.31
N HIS A 175 -8.86 -8.43 5.10
CA HIS A 175 -8.00 -9.54 4.67
C HIS A 175 -8.71 -10.90 4.72
N GLN A 176 -9.82 -10.99 5.45
CA GLN A 176 -10.56 -12.23 5.64
C GLN A 176 -11.67 -12.43 4.60
N ASP A 177 -11.93 -11.42 3.77
CA ASP A 177 -13.01 -11.44 2.80
C ASP A 177 -12.51 -11.92 1.42
N PRO A 178 -12.97 -13.08 0.93
CA PRO A 178 -12.59 -13.60 -0.38
C PRO A 178 -13.13 -12.77 -1.56
N GLN A 179 -14.09 -11.87 -1.32
CA GLN A 179 -14.60 -10.93 -2.33
C GLN A 179 -13.87 -9.59 -2.31
N ALA A 180 -12.90 -9.39 -1.41
CA ALA A 180 -12.13 -8.15 -1.34
C ALA A 180 -11.41 -7.86 -2.66
N VAL A 181 -11.66 -6.68 -3.22
CA VAL A 181 -11.01 -6.13 -4.40
C VAL A 181 -10.23 -4.88 -3.99
N LEU A 182 -8.99 -4.77 -4.44
CA LEU A 182 -8.19 -3.57 -4.35
C LEU A 182 -8.08 -2.93 -5.75
N GLU A 183 -8.65 -1.75 -5.90
CA GLU A 183 -8.44 -0.90 -7.07
C GLU A 183 -7.23 0.01 -6.80
N VAL A 184 -6.15 -0.23 -7.53
CA VAL A 184 -4.93 0.57 -7.44
C VAL A 184 -4.92 1.55 -8.60
N PHE A 185 -4.75 2.83 -8.33
CA PHE A 185 -4.57 3.86 -9.34
C PHE A 185 -3.15 4.39 -9.24
N PHE A 186 -2.41 4.32 -10.35
CA PHE A 186 -1.10 4.96 -10.48
C PHE A 186 -1.03 5.79 -11.75
N GLU A 187 -0.26 6.87 -11.71
CA GLU A 187 0.06 7.61 -12.92
C GLU A 187 0.92 6.76 -13.85
N ASN A 188 0.73 6.95 -15.16
CA ASN A 188 1.37 6.17 -16.19
C ASN A 188 2.85 6.55 -16.33
N SER A 189 3.73 5.73 -15.77
CA SER A 189 5.19 5.93 -15.75
C SER A 189 5.90 4.62 -16.11
N PRO A 190 7.20 4.65 -16.47
CA PRO A 190 7.96 3.43 -16.71
C PRO A 190 7.90 2.45 -15.52
N TRP A 191 7.91 2.96 -14.30
CA TRP A 191 7.80 2.15 -13.08
C TRP A 191 6.41 1.51 -12.94
N SER A 192 5.34 2.29 -13.04
CA SER A 192 3.98 1.76 -12.87
C SER A 192 3.58 0.82 -13.99
N ARG A 193 4.06 1.04 -15.22
CA ARG A 193 3.95 0.07 -16.33
C ARG A 193 4.65 -1.24 -16.03
N SER A 194 5.85 -1.19 -15.44
CA SER A 194 6.59 -2.39 -15.04
C SER A 194 5.85 -3.16 -13.94
N LEU A 195 5.18 -2.47 -13.03
CA LEU A 195 4.32 -3.09 -12.01
C LEU A 195 3.04 -3.68 -12.63
N ALA A 196 2.45 -2.99 -13.62
CA ALA A 196 1.28 -3.43 -14.37
C ALA A 196 1.53 -4.67 -15.20
N TYR A 197 2.77 -4.87 -15.67
CA TYR A 197 3.17 -6.09 -16.33
C TYR A 197 3.11 -7.23 -15.31
N VAL A 198 1.98 -7.96 -15.32
CA VAL A 198 1.60 -9.23 -14.68
C VAL A 198 2.52 -9.74 -13.54
N ARG A 199 3.82 -9.86 -13.76
CA ARG A 199 4.86 -10.14 -12.75
C ARG A 199 4.79 -9.26 -11.49
N GLY A 200 4.51 -7.95 -11.59
CA GLY A 200 4.47 -7.06 -10.42
C GLY A 200 3.30 -7.36 -9.47
N LEU A 201 2.11 -7.52 -10.03
CA LEU A 201 0.90 -7.91 -9.29
C LEU A 201 0.93 -9.38 -8.86
N GLN A 202 1.40 -10.28 -9.71
CA GLN A 202 1.65 -11.68 -9.35
C GLN A 202 2.64 -11.79 -8.21
N LEU A 203 3.69 -10.96 -8.17
CA LEU A 203 4.64 -10.95 -7.07
C LEU A 203 3.96 -10.54 -5.76
N SER A 204 3.03 -9.58 -5.78
CA SER A 204 2.25 -9.22 -4.59
C SER A 204 1.43 -10.40 -4.07
N HIS A 205 0.74 -11.14 -4.93
CA HIS A 205 0.04 -12.38 -4.52
C HIS A 205 0.99 -13.48 -4.05
N LEU A 206 2.13 -13.65 -4.73
CA LEU A 206 3.18 -14.57 -4.33
C LEU A 206 3.82 -14.20 -2.99
N LEU A 207 3.64 -12.97 -2.51
CA LEU A 207 4.06 -12.49 -1.20
C LEU A 207 2.93 -12.52 -0.17
N GLY A 208 1.74 -13.00 -0.55
CA GLY A 208 0.65 -13.31 0.38
C GLY A 208 -0.56 -12.36 0.34
N VAL A 209 -0.63 -11.39 -0.58
CA VAL A 209 -1.81 -10.50 -0.66
C VAL A 209 -3.06 -11.29 -1.08
N PRO A 210 -4.12 -11.36 -0.24
CA PRO A 210 -5.29 -12.19 -0.51
C PRO A 210 -6.36 -11.52 -1.39
N ALA A 211 -6.48 -10.20 -1.32
CA ALA A 211 -7.46 -9.45 -2.10
C ALA A 211 -7.17 -9.57 -3.60
N ALA A 212 -8.21 -9.60 -4.44
CA ALA A 212 -8.03 -9.46 -5.89
C ALA A 212 -7.54 -8.04 -6.20
N ILE A 213 -6.55 -7.88 -7.06
CA ILE A 213 -5.96 -6.57 -7.37
C ILE A 213 -6.27 -6.21 -8.81
N ARG A 214 -6.76 -4.99 -9.03
CA ARG A 214 -6.78 -4.37 -10.35
C ARG A 214 -5.92 -3.12 -10.33
N LEU A 215 -4.95 -3.05 -11.24
CA LEU A 215 -4.18 -1.84 -11.45
C LEU A 215 -4.78 -1.04 -12.61
N ASN A 216 -5.01 0.24 -12.34
CA ASN A 216 -5.55 1.24 -13.25
C ASN A 216 -4.46 2.29 -13.48
N LEU A 217 -4.02 2.44 -14.73
CA LEU A 217 -3.00 3.45 -15.09
C LEU A 217 -3.68 4.71 -15.59
N VAL A 218 -3.30 5.86 -15.06
CA VAL A 218 -3.87 7.16 -15.42
C VAL A 218 -2.87 7.97 -16.21
N ASN A 219 -3.23 8.42 -17.41
CA ASN A 219 -2.35 9.27 -18.21
C ASN A 219 -2.41 10.75 -17.78
N GLU A 220 -1.58 11.58 -18.40
CA GLU A 220 -1.52 13.02 -18.11
C GLU A 220 -2.83 13.77 -18.39
N ALA A 221 -3.69 13.23 -19.26
CA ALA A 221 -5.02 13.77 -19.56
C ALA A 221 -6.10 13.30 -18.56
N GLY A 222 -5.75 12.47 -17.55
CA GLY A 222 -6.70 11.93 -16.57
C GLY A 222 -7.53 10.74 -17.07
N GLU A 223 -7.18 10.17 -18.23
CA GLU A 223 -7.83 8.99 -18.78
C GLU A 223 -7.32 7.72 -18.10
N VAL A 224 -8.24 6.81 -17.78
CA VAL A 224 -7.95 5.59 -17.03
C VAL A 224 -7.87 4.40 -17.98
N SER A 225 -6.66 3.82 -18.09
CA SER A 225 -6.45 2.50 -18.66
C SER A 225 -6.67 1.44 -17.59
N ARG A 226 -7.82 0.78 -17.65
CA ARG A 226 -8.24 -0.25 -16.69
C ARG A 226 -7.54 -1.58 -17.00
N GLY A 227 -6.74 -2.07 -16.07
CA GLY A 227 -6.08 -3.38 -16.19
C GLY A 227 -7.01 -4.55 -15.89
N GLU A 228 -6.49 -5.76 -16.08
CA GLU A 228 -7.17 -7.00 -15.68
C GLU A 228 -7.25 -7.12 -14.15
N LYS A 229 -8.32 -7.73 -13.66
CA LYS A 229 -8.44 -8.09 -12.24
C LYS A 229 -7.70 -9.40 -12.00
N ILE A 230 -6.62 -9.36 -11.23
CA ILE A 230 -5.82 -10.53 -10.88
C ILE A 230 -6.26 -11.03 -9.51
N ILE A 231 -6.54 -12.33 -9.40
CA ILE A 231 -6.99 -12.98 -8.17
C ILE A 231 -5.81 -13.76 -7.58
N ALA A 232 -5.69 -13.76 -6.26
CA ALA A 232 -4.70 -14.55 -5.56
C ALA A 232 -4.90 -16.06 -5.85
N GLN A 233 -3.93 -16.68 -6.53
CA GLN A 233 -3.90 -18.13 -6.67
C GLN A 233 -3.16 -18.70 -5.47
N PHE A 234 -3.87 -18.92 -4.37
CA PHE A 234 -3.34 -19.70 -3.26
C PHE A 234 -3.28 -21.16 -3.70
N THR A 235 -2.07 -21.67 -3.98
CA THR A 235 -1.87 -23.11 -4.11
C THR A 235 -2.01 -23.74 -2.72
N SER A 236 -3.24 -23.92 -2.26
CA SER A 236 -3.51 -24.82 -1.15
C SER A 236 -3.25 -26.24 -1.66
N ALA A 237 -2.13 -26.85 -1.29
CA ALA A 237 -2.10 -28.30 -1.30
C ALA A 237 -3.21 -28.75 -0.33
N PRO A 238 -4.17 -29.61 -0.75
CA PRO A 238 -5.15 -30.12 0.19
C PRO A 238 -4.40 -30.86 1.29
N LYS A 239 -4.63 -30.47 2.56
CA LYS A 239 -4.22 -31.30 3.70
C LYS A 239 -4.86 -32.67 3.46
N LYS A 240 -4.03 -33.68 3.18
CA LYS A 240 -4.50 -35.08 3.16
C LYS A 240 -5.26 -35.31 4.48
N PRO A 241 -6.50 -35.82 4.44
CA PRO A 241 -7.15 -36.23 5.66
C PRO A 241 -6.25 -37.26 6.34
N LEU A 242 -5.99 -37.04 7.63
CA LEU A 242 -5.39 -38.05 8.49
C LEU A 242 -6.27 -39.30 8.37
N SER A 243 -5.74 -40.32 7.69
CA SER A 243 -6.36 -41.64 7.71
C SER A 243 -6.37 -42.10 9.16
N SER A 244 -7.56 -42.18 9.75
CA SER A 244 -7.79 -42.96 10.97
C SER A 244 -7.31 -44.38 10.69
N ARG A 245 -6.21 -44.78 11.34
CA ARG A 245 -5.87 -46.19 11.44
C ARG A 245 -6.89 -46.85 12.36
N SER A 246 -7.69 -47.73 11.77
CA SER A 246 -8.42 -48.78 12.47
C SER A 246 -7.45 -49.77 13.11
#